data_AF-F8QIC8-F1
#
_entry.id   AF-F8QIC8-F1
#
_cell.length_a   1.000
_cell.length_b   1.000
_cell.length_c   1.000
_cell.angle_alpha   90.00
_cell.angle_beta   90.00
_cell.angle_gamma   90.00
#
_symmetry.space_group_name_H-M   'P 1'
#
loop_
_entity.id
_entity.type
_entity.pdbx_description
1 polymer ?
#
loop_
_entity_poly.entity_id
_entity_poly.type
_entity_poly.pdbx_seq_one_letter_code
_entity_poly.pdbx_strand_id
1 'polypeptide(L)'
;SYHTVFQTTGVRPNRFSLPRQHSLVHYITLIQMFGAPNGLCSSITESKHIKAVKEPWRRSNRYNALGQMLLTNQRLDKLAASQVDFIERGMLSGNILSP
;
A
#
# COMPACT_ATOMS: atom_id res chain seq x y z
N SER A 1 7.52 -25.46 13.01
CA SER A 1 7.61 -24.04 13.41
C SER A 1 8.91 -23.43 12.90
N TYR A 2 8.83 -22.61 11.85
CA TYR A 2 9.97 -21.99 11.13
C TYR A 2 10.81 -20.98 11.96
N HIS A 3 10.50 -20.82 13.25
CA HIS A 3 11.11 -19.80 14.12
C HIS A 3 12.44 -20.23 14.74
N THR A 4 12.67 -21.53 14.92
CA THR A 4 13.87 -22.05 15.61
C THR A 4 15.14 -21.86 14.79
N VAL A 5 15.05 -21.94 13.46
CA VAL A 5 16.18 -21.83 12.54
C VAL A 5 16.88 -20.46 12.63
N PHE A 6 16.12 -19.38 12.83
CA PHE A 6 16.69 -18.03 12.92
C PHE A 6 17.40 -17.76 14.26
N GLN A 7 17.03 -18.49 15.32
CA GLN A 7 17.73 -18.43 16.61
C GLN A 7 19.01 -19.27 16.57
N THR A 8 18.96 -20.47 15.97
CA THR A 8 20.12 -21.37 15.90
C THR A 8 21.20 -20.88 14.94
N THR A 9 20.83 -20.16 13.87
CA THR A 9 21.79 -19.64 12.88
C THR A 9 22.46 -18.33 13.30
N GLY A 10 22.09 -17.73 14.45
CA GLY A 10 22.75 -16.54 14.99
C GLY A 10 22.58 -15.26 14.15
N VAL A 11 21.72 -15.29 13.13
CA VAL A 11 21.55 -14.18 12.16
C VAL A 11 21.06 -12.89 12.82
N ARG A 12 20.41 -12.96 13.99
CA ARG A 12 19.99 -11.79 14.79
C ARG A 12 20.14 -12.03 16.30
N PRO A 13 21.28 -11.65 16.92
CA PRO A 13 21.50 -11.86 18.36
C PRO A 13 20.71 -10.88 19.26
N ASN A 14 20.45 -9.65 18.80
CA ASN A 14 19.96 -8.56 19.65
C ASN A 14 18.47 -8.20 19.48
N ARG A 15 17.60 -9.21 19.28
CA ARG A 15 16.12 -9.14 19.17
C ARG A 15 15.54 -8.93 17.76
N PHE A 16 14.28 -9.36 17.62
CA PHE A 16 13.45 -9.13 16.43
C PHE A 16 12.89 -7.71 16.44
N SER A 17 13.20 -6.91 15.43
CA SER A 17 12.48 -5.67 15.14
C SER A 17 11.09 -6.02 14.58
N LEU A 18 10.14 -6.40 15.44
CA LEU A 18 8.77 -6.72 15.03
C LEU A 18 8.13 -5.45 14.45
N PRO A 19 7.91 -5.37 13.13
CA PRO A 19 7.22 -4.23 12.58
C PRO A 19 5.78 -4.28 13.10
N ARG A 20 5.31 -3.16 13.67
CA ARG A 20 3.92 -2.92 14.13
C ARG A 20 3.53 -3.36 15.55
N GLN A 21 4.45 -3.45 16.52
CA GLN A 21 4.02 -3.48 17.93
C GLN A 21 3.29 -2.19 18.36
N HIS A 22 3.71 -1.02 17.86
CA HIS A 22 3.12 0.27 18.24
C HIS A 22 1.65 0.41 17.82
N SER A 23 1.23 -0.17 16.68
CA SER A 23 -0.17 -0.09 16.25
C SER A 23 -1.11 -0.93 17.12
N LEU A 24 -0.61 -1.93 17.85
CA LEU A 24 -1.44 -2.76 18.75
C LEU A 24 -2.00 -1.94 19.92
N VAL A 25 -1.30 -0.88 20.35
CA VAL A 25 -1.78 0.01 21.41
C VAL A 25 -3.06 0.73 20.98
N HIS A 26 -3.19 1.03 19.68
CA HIS A 26 -4.36 1.73 19.14
C HIS A 26 -5.51 0.80 18.74
N TYR A 27 -5.32 -0.52 18.73
CA TYR A 27 -6.31 -1.48 18.22
C TYR A 27 -7.64 -1.38 18.96
N ILE A 28 -7.62 -1.32 20.30
CA ILE A 28 -8.83 -1.27 21.12
C ILE A 28 -9.65 0.00 20.81
N THR A 29 -8.98 1.15 20.76
CA THR A 29 -9.64 2.43 20.46
C THR A 29 -10.21 2.44 19.04
N LEU A 30 -9.48 1.89 18.06
CA LEU A 30 -9.93 1.81 16.68
C LEU A 30 -11.12 0.85 16.51
N ILE A 31 -11.17 -0.25 17.27
CA ILE A 31 -12.33 -1.15 17.31
C ILE A 31 -13.56 -0.42 17.87
N GLN A 32 -13.38 0.35 18.95
CA GLN A 32 -14.48 1.10 19.56
C GLN A 32 -15.00 2.24 18.67
N MET A 33 -14.10 2.97 18.00
CA MET A 33 -14.48 4.11 17.16
C MET A 33 -14.99 3.71 15.78
N PHE A 34 -14.50 2.59 15.21
CA PHE A 34 -14.73 2.25 13.81
C PHE A 34 -15.28 0.83 13.58
N GLY A 35 -15.53 0.04 14.64
CA GLY A 35 -16.24 -1.23 14.57
C GLY A 35 -15.51 -2.37 13.83
N ALA A 36 -14.24 -2.18 13.46
CA ALA A 36 -13.49 -3.15 12.68
C ALA A 36 -12.42 -3.85 13.56
N PRO A 37 -12.58 -5.16 13.88
CA PRO A 37 -11.56 -5.95 14.60
C PRO A 37 -10.25 -6.09 13.81
N ASN A 38 -10.27 -5.72 12.53
CA ASN A 38 -9.20 -5.80 11.56
C ASN A 38 -9.03 -4.44 10.88
N GLY A 39 -8.41 -3.50 11.59
CA GLY A 39 -7.38 -2.67 10.95
C GLY A 39 -7.80 -1.35 10.31
N LEU A 40 -8.91 -0.71 10.69
CA LEU A 40 -9.13 0.71 10.38
C LEU A 40 -8.24 1.61 11.26
N CYS A 41 -6.93 1.44 11.18
CA CYS A 41 -5.97 2.38 11.75
C CYS A 41 -5.82 3.58 10.81
N SER A 42 -5.36 4.72 11.34
CA SER A 42 -4.96 5.90 10.56
C SER A 42 -4.01 5.55 9.40
N SER A 43 -3.31 4.41 9.47
CA SER A 43 -2.51 3.88 8.37
C SER A 43 -3.29 3.62 7.07
N ILE A 44 -4.58 3.25 7.12
CA ILE A 44 -5.36 3.01 5.88
C ILE A 44 -5.67 4.34 5.19
N THR A 45 -6.17 5.32 5.94
CA THR A 45 -6.48 6.65 5.41
C THR A 45 -5.20 7.37 5.00
N GLU A 46 -4.12 7.22 5.77
CA GLU A 46 -2.81 7.77 5.43
C GLU A 46 -2.21 7.11 4.18
N SER A 47 -2.37 5.79 4.01
CA SER A 47 -1.93 5.09 2.79
C SER A 47 -2.68 5.61 1.55
N LYS A 48 -4.00 5.83 1.66
CA LYS A 48 -4.78 6.44 0.57
C LYS A 48 -4.35 7.90 0.33
N HIS A 49 -4.13 8.68 1.38
CA HIS A 49 -3.67 10.06 1.29
C HIS A 49 -2.27 10.17 0.65
N ILE A 50 -1.35 9.23 0.93
CA ILE A 50 -0.06 9.16 0.25
C ILE A 50 -0.26 9.03 -1.27
N LYS A 51 -1.10 8.09 -1.71
CA LYS A 51 -1.32 7.82 -3.13
C LYS A 51 -2.10 8.90 -3.86
N ALA A 52 -3.14 9.45 -3.24
CA ALA A 52 -4.02 10.44 -3.86
C ALA A 52 -3.50 11.88 -3.75
N VAL A 53 -2.63 12.17 -2.79
CA VAL A 53 -2.20 13.55 -2.47
C VAL A 53 -0.69 13.70 -2.47
N LYS A 54 0.05 12.97 -1.63
CA LYS A 54 1.50 13.20 -1.47
C LYS A 54 2.29 12.86 -2.73
N GLU A 55 2.03 11.72 -3.37
CA GLU A 55 2.70 11.31 -4.60
C GLU A 55 2.35 12.25 -5.80
N PRO A 56 1.07 12.59 -6.06
CA PRO A 56 0.71 13.56 -7.10
C PRO A 56 1.29 14.95 -6.84
N TRP A 57 1.31 15.41 -5.59
CA TRP A 57 1.96 16.68 -5.22
C TRP A 57 3.45 16.68 -5.58
N ARG A 58 4.17 15.60 -5.24
CA ARG A 58 5.59 15.43 -5.59
C ARG A 58 5.84 15.42 -7.10
N ARG A 59 4.90 14.88 -7.89
CA ARG A 59 4.97 14.83 -9.35
C ARG A 59 4.59 16.13 -10.04
N SER A 60 3.77 16.96 -9.41
CA SER A 60 3.34 18.25 -9.97
C SER A 60 4.48 19.26 -10.04
N ASN A 61 4.33 20.29 -10.89
CA ASN A 61 5.25 21.43 -10.91
C ASN A 61 4.97 22.45 -9.78
N ARG A 62 4.03 22.15 -8.87
CA ARG A 62 3.60 22.99 -7.73
C ARG A 62 2.92 24.32 -8.09
N TYR A 63 2.78 24.67 -9.37
CA TYR A 63 2.02 25.82 -9.83
C TYR A 63 0.62 25.38 -10.28
N ASN A 64 -0.44 25.89 -9.66
CA ASN A 64 -1.82 25.42 -9.90
C ASN A 64 -1.93 23.88 -9.82
N ALA A 65 -1.29 23.31 -8.80
CA ALA A 65 -1.03 21.87 -8.68
C ALA A 65 -2.31 21.02 -8.54
N LEU A 66 -3.39 21.57 -7.96
CA LEU A 66 -4.61 20.82 -7.72
C LEU A 66 -5.17 20.18 -9.00
N GLY A 67 -5.26 20.95 -10.10
CA GLY A 67 -5.71 20.42 -11.38
C GLY A 67 -4.81 19.31 -11.91
N GLN A 68 -3.49 19.46 -11.77
CA GLN A 68 -2.51 18.44 -12.19
C GLN A 68 -2.62 17.17 -11.36
N MET A 69 -2.83 17.31 -10.05
CA MET A 69 -3.02 16.19 -9.13
C MET A 69 -4.30 15.42 -9.45
N LEU A 70 -5.41 16.12 -9.68
CA LEU A 70 -6.68 15.51 -10.08
C LEU A 70 -6.57 14.77 -11.42
N LEU A 71 -5.94 15.38 -12.43
CA LEU A 71 -5.70 14.73 -13.71
C LEU A 71 -4.79 13.50 -13.58
N THR A 72 -3.79 13.56 -12.71
CA THR A 72 -2.89 12.44 -12.43
C THR A 72 -3.66 11.27 -11.81
N ASN A 73 -4.47 11.53 -10.78
CA ASN A 73 -5.30 10.52 -10.14
C ASN A 73 -6.26 9.89 -11.16
N GLN A 74 -6.96 10.71 -11.95
CA GLN A 74 -7.87 10.23 -12.98
C GLN A 74 -7.18 9.32 -14.01
N ARG A 75 -5.95 9.67 -14.44
CA ARG A 75 -5.18 8.84 -15.38
C ARG A 75 -4.78 7.50 -14.76
N LEU A 76 -4.33 7.50 -13.51
CA LEU A 76 -3.97 6.29 -12.80
C LEU A 76 -5.18 5.36 -12.60
N ASP A 77 -6.33 5.92 -12.24
CA ASP A 77 -7.57 5.16 -12.07
C ASP A 77 -8.03 4.53 -13.38
N LYS A 78 -7.96 5.28 -14.50
CA LYS A 78 -8.24 4.75 -15.84
C LYS A 78 -7.29 3.62 -16.23
N LEU A 79 -5.99 3.78 -15.99
CA LEU A 79 -5.00 2.73 -16.29
C LEU A 79 -5.25 1.47 -15.47
N ALA A 80 -5.58 1.61 -14.17
CA ALA A 80 -5.91 0.48 -13.32
C ALA A 80 -7.17 -0.25 -13.82
N ALA A 81 -8.22 0.50 -14.20
CA ALA A 81 -9.45 -0.07 -14.76
C ALA A 81 -9.18 -0.78 -16.10
N SER A 82 -8.42 -0.16 -17.00
CA SER A 82 -8.04 -0.79 -18.28
C SER A 82 -7.19 -2.04 -18.09
N GLN A 83 -6.29 -2.06 -17.09
CA GLN A 83 -5.51 -3.24 -16.78
C GLN A 83 -6.39 -4.42 -16.38
N VAL A 84 -7.41 -4.18 -15.54
CA VAL A 84 -8.38 -5.22 -15.15
C VAL A 84 -9.16 -5.72 -16.36
N ASP A 85 -9.70 -4.83 -17.19
CA ASP A 85 -10.43 -5.19 -18.42
C ASP A 85 -9.55 -6.02 -19.38
N PHE A 86 -8.28 -5.65 -19.57
CA PHE A 86 -7.37 -6.39 -20.43
C PHE A 86 -6.96 -7.76 -19.86
N ILE A 87 -6.84 -7.88 -18.53
CA ILE A 87 -6.61 -9.18 -17.88
C ILE A 87 -7.83 -10.09 -18.08
N GLU A 88 -9.04 -9.58 -17.85
CA GLU A 88 -10.29 -10.35 -18.02
C GLU A 88 -10.48 -10.84 -19.46
N ARG A 89 -10.05 -10.04 -20.45
CA ARG A 89 -10.10 -10.40 -21.87
C ARG A 89 -8.94 -11.31 -22.33
N GLY A 90 -8.03 -11.69 -21.44
CA GLY A 90 -6.83 -12.47 -21.81
C GLY A 90 -5.86 -11.73 -22.73
N MET A 91 -5.93 -10.40 -22.79
CA MET A 91 -5.07 -9.59 -23.65
C MET A 91 -3.67 -9.37 -23.05
N LEU A 92 -3.51 -9.62 -21.74
CA LEU A 92 -2.24 -9.51 -21.01
C LEU A 92 -1.66 -10.87 -20.61
N SER A 93 -2.23 -11.98 -21.10
CA SER A 93 -1.67 -13.33 -20.94
C SER A 93 -0.67 -13.61 -22.05
N GLY A 94 0.59 -13.23 -21.82
CA GLY A 94 1.72 -13.52 -22.71
C GLY A 94 3.01 -12.91 -22.16
N ASN A 95 4.13 -13.60 -22.35
CA ASN A 95 5.45 -13.08 -21.99
C ASN A 95 6.12 -12.53 -23.26
N ILE A 96 6.40 -11.23 -23.28
CA ILE A 96 7.16 -10.54 -24.35
C ILE A 96 8.59 -11.08 -24.54
N LEU A 97 9.05 -11.94 -23.62
CA LEU A 97 10.37 -12.57 -23.64
C LEU A 97 10.33 -14.06 -24.03
N SER A 98 9.25 -14.55 -24.62
CA SER A 98 9.21 -15.91 -25.17
C SER A 98 9.61 -15.84 -26.65
N PRO A 99 10.66 -16.56 -27.09
CA PRO A 99 11.08 -16.58 -28.49
C PRO A 99 10.04 -17.22 -29.41
#